data_AF-A0A1H6BWC2-F1
#
_entry.id   AF-A0A1H6BWC2-F1
#
_cell.length_a   1.000
_cell.length_b   1.000
_cell.length_c   1.000
_cell.angle_alpha   90.00
_cell.angle_beta   90.00
_cell.angle_gamma   90.00
#
_symmetry.space_group_name_H-M   'P 1'
#
loop_
_entity.id
_entity.type
_entity.pdbx_description
1 polymer ?
#
loop_
_entity_poly.entity_id
_entity_poly.type
_entity_poly.pdbx_seq_one_letter_code
_entity_poly.pdbx_strand_id
1 'polypeptide(L)'
;MHPDTTTPSTPEPPRRHLRLTDSEAAAQARQIIADAYRPVPQVPTSYRDTAPLPTYGTTPPVAQPDTRVVPGWAAGTAVAGIGVGSACVGVGCGIWLACQGFSAVTLTSVLFVTLPIAALASVVAAIAAAARSFKATHNETHHHYAGPVTQQTTSQTSHTRGLIAHTRNDLRH
;
A
#
# COMPACT_ATOMS: atom_id res chain seq x y z
N MET A 1 -25.90 72.75 9.38
CA MET A 1 -26.82 71.85 10.11
C MET A 1 -26.03 70.65 10.60
N HIS A 2 -25.40 70.76 11.78
CA HIS A 2 -25.27 69.74 12.83
C HIS A 2 -24.49 70.40 13.98
N PRO A 3 -25.12 70.77 15.12
CA PRO A 3 -24.38 71.23 16.28
C PRO A 3 -23.92 70.01 17.09
N ASP A 4 -22.61 69.85 17.22
CA ASP A 4 -22.00 68.82 18.06
C ASP A 4 -22.33 69.07 19.54
N THR A 5 -23.28 68.30 20.07
CA THR A 5 -23.52 68.16 21.50
C THR A 5 -22.42 67.28 22.11
N THR A 6 -21.38 67.90 22.67
CA THR A 6 -20.46 67.25 23.58
C THR A 6 -20.93 67.47 25.02
N THR A 7 -21.54 66.44 25.60
CA THR A 7 -21.84 66.38 27.04
C THR A 7 -20.51 66.31 27.81
N PRO A 8 -20.23 67.20 28.78
CA PRO A 8 -19.01 67.09 29.58
C PRO A 8 -19.12 65.89 30.53
N SER A 9 -18.25 64.89 30.32
CA SER A 9 -18.05 63.77 31.25
C SER A 9 -17.51 64.31 32.58
N THR A 10 -18.29 64.20 33.64
CA THR A 10 -17.86 64.48 35.02
C THR A 10 -16.73 63.52 35.40
N PRO A 11 -15.53 64.00 35.80
CA PRO A 11 -14.45 63.11 36.22
C PRO A 11 -14.77 62.45 37.58
N GLU A 12 -14.69 61.12 37.64
CA GLU A 12 -14.70 60.34 38.89
C GLU A 12 -13.55 60.84 39.79
N PRO A 13 -13.79 61.15 41.08
CA PRO A 13 -12.73 61.63 41.95
C PRO A 13 -11.66 60.53 42.10
N PRO A 14 -10.37 60.89 42.10
CA PRO A 14 -9.29 59.93 42.22
C PRO A 14 -9.42 59.18 43.54
N ARG A 15 -9.47 57.84 43.48
CA ARG A 15 -9.38 56.98 44.67
C ARG A 15 -8.08 57.33 45.38
N ARG A 16 -8.19 57.96 46.55
CA ARG A 16 -7.03 58.23 47.40
C ARG A 16 -6.52 56.88 47.88
N HIS A 17 -5.49 56.37 47.22
CA HIS A 17 -4.68 55.29 47.78
C HIS A 17 -4.05 55.84 49.06
N LEU A 18 -4.58 55.44 50.22
CA LEU A 18 -3.90 55.67 51.48
C LEU A 18 -2.49 55.11 51.31
N ARG A 19 -1.47 55.98 51.48
CA ARG A 19 -0.09 55.54 51.48
C ARG A 19 0.09 54.68 52.72
N LEU A 20 0.18 53.38 52.50
CA LEU A 20 0.52 52.41 53.53
C LEU A 20 1.92 52.73 54.05
N THR A 21 2.09 52.64 55.35
CA THR A 21 3.42 52.72 55.96
C THR A 21 4.25 51.50 55.54
N ASP A 22 5.57 51.61 55.53
CA ASP A 22 6.45 50.52 55.06
C ASP A 22 6.22 49.20 55.82
N SER A 23 5.84 49.28 57.09
CA SER A 23 5.50 48.12 57.92
C SER A 23 4.18 47.45 57.49
N GLU A 24 3.16 48.24 57.14
CA GLU A 24 1.88 47.74 56.62
C GLU A 24 2.04 47.16 55.22
N ALA A 25 2.84 47.81 54.37
CA ALA A 25 3.19 47.30 53.04
C ALA A 25 3.92 45.94 53.14
N ALA A 26 4.87 45.82 54.07
CA ALA A 26 5.58 44.56 54.31
C ALA A 26 4.66 43.46 54.90
N ALA A 27 3.68 43.81 55.74
CA ALA A 27 2.68 42.87 56.23
C ALA A 27 1.74 42.38 55.12
N GLN A 28 1.27 43.31 54.28
CA GLN A 28 0.39 43.00 53.15
C GLN A 28 1.12 42.17 52.08
N ALA A 29 2.38 42.49 51.78
CA ALA A 29 3.20 41.72 50.86
C ALA A 29 3.35 40.26 51.33
N ARG A 30 3.58 40.04 52.63
CA ARG A 30 3.66 38.68 53.21
C ARG A 30 2.33 37.92 53.12
N GLN A 31 1.20 38.60 53.30
CA GLN A 31 -0.11 37.98 53.14
C GLN A 31 -0.38 37.56 51.69
N ILE A 32 -0.05 38.41 50.72
CA ILE A 32 -0.21 38.10 49.29
C ILE A 32 0.66 36.89 48.91
N ILE A 33 1.91 36.85 49.36
CA ILE A 33 2.80 35.71 49.12
C ILE A 33 2.24 34.43 49.75
N ALA A 34 1.80 34.50 51.01
CA ALA A 34 1.24 33.34 51.70
C ALA A 34 -0.03 32.81 51.01
N ASP A 35 -0.88 33.70 50.48
CA ASP A 35 -2.09 33.32 49.75
C ASP A 35 -1.76 32.74 48.37
N ALA A 36 -0.77 33.32 47.66
CA ALA A 36 -0.31 32.81 46.37
C ALA A 36 0.29 31.40 46.44
N TYR A 37 0.93 31.05 47.55
CA TYR A 37 1.50 29.71 47.77
C TYR A 37 0.55 28.77 48.52
N ARG A 38 -0.71 29.16 48.73
CA ARG A 38 -1.69 28.28 49.37
C ARG A 38 -1.97 27.09 48.45
N PRO A 39 -1.80 25.84 48.91
CA PRO A 39 -2.11 24.67 48.10
C PRO A 39 -3.58 24.67 47.70
N VAL A 40 -3.85 24.72 46.40
CA VAL A 40 -5.21 24.61 45.87
C VAL A 40 -5.68 23.16 46.08
N PRO A 41 -6.90 22.92 46.60
CA PRO A 41 -7.46 21.58 46.67
C PRO A 41 -7.44 20.92 45.29
N GLN A 42 -6.66 19.84 45.13
CA GLN A 42 -6.66 19.09 43.89
C GLN A 42 -8.00 18.36 43.76
N VAL A 43 -8.90 18.92 42.95
CA VAL A 43 -10.11 18.23 42.54
C VAL A 43 -9.67 17.17 41.52
N PRO A 44 -9.88 15.87 41.76
CA PRO A 44 -9.56 14.85 40.78
C PRO A 44 -10.43 15.06 39.53
N THR A 45 -9.81 15.52 38.43
CA THR A 45 -10.49 15.82 37.16
C THR A 45 -10.70 14.57 36.29
N SER A 46 -10.19 13.42 36.71
CA SER A 46 -10.39 12.15 36.00
C SER A 46 -10.54 10.99 36.97
N TYR A 47 -11.55 10.17 36.72
CA TYR A 47 -11.70 8.84 37.30
C TYR A 47 -11.26 7.83 36.25
N ARG A 48 -10.26 7.01 36.59
CA ARG A 48 -9.84 5.88 35.75
C ARG A 48 -10.16 4.60 36.50
N ASP A 49 -11.11 3.84 35.96
CA ASP A 49 -11.36 2.48 36.43
C ASP A 49 -10.13 1.62 36.11
N THR A 50 -9.53 1.04 37.16
CA THR A 50 -8.40 0.13 37.07
C THR A 50 -8.84 -1.33 37.14
N ALA A 51 -10.15 -1.60 37.18
CA ALA A 51 -10.66 -2.95 37.11
C ALA A 51 -10.14 -3.64 35.82
N PRO A 52 -9.66 -4.89 35.94
CA PRO A 52 -9.21 -5.63 34.77
C PRO A 52 -10.40 -5.81 33.82
N LEU A 53 -10.24 -5.37 32.56
CA LEU A 53 -11.26 -5.59 31.54
C LEU A 53 -11.38 -7.10 31.28
N PRO A 54 -12.61 -7.62 31.13
CA PRO A 54 -12.80 -9.01 30.73
C PRO A 54 -12.19 -9.22 29.33
N THR A 55 -11.51 -10.35 29.15
CA THR A 55 -10.84 -10.70 27.88
C THR A 55 -11.85 -10.84 26.72
N TYR A 56 -13.09 -11.22 27.05
CA TYR A 56 -14.16 -11.40 26.07
C TYR A 56 -15.47 -10.84 26.63
N GLY A 57 -16.24 -10.17 25.76
CA GLY A 57 -17.62 -9.79 26.07
C GLY A 57 -18.55 -11.00 26.00
N THR A 58 -19.73 -10.90 26.63
CA THR A 58 -20.77 -11.94 26.58
C THR A 58 -21.51 -12.00 25.23
N THR A 59 -21.19 -11.08 24.31
CA THR A 59 -21.80 -11.04 22.99
C THR A 59 -21.24 -12.19 22.15
N PRO A 60 -22.10 -13.10 21.65
CA PRO A 60 -21.65 -14.19 20.79
C PRO A 60 -21.03 -13.62 19.50
N PRO A 61 -19.98 -14.27 18.94
CA PRO A 61 -19.43 -13.90 17.65
C PRO A 61 -20.53 -13.89 16.58
N VAL A 62 -20.82 -12.73 16.02
CA VAL A 62 -21.76 -12.62 14.90
C VAL A 62 -20.99 -12.96 13.63
N ALA A 63 -21.49 -13.92 12.85
CA ALA A 63 -20.92 -14.26 11.56
C ALA A 63 -21.00 -13.05 10.63
N GLN A 64 -19.85 -12.45 10.33
CA GLN A 64 -19.78 -11.39 9.33
C GLN A 64 -19.86 -12.04 7.95
N PRO A 65 -20.76 -11.60 7.06
CA PRO A 65 -20.77 -12.06 5.68
C PRO A 65 -19.45 -11.64 5.02
N ASP A 66 -18.57 -12.61 4.79
CA ASP A 66 -17.25 -12.38 4.21
C ASP A 66 -17.39 -12.19 2.69
N THR A 67 -17.64 -10.95 2.28
CA THR A 67 -17.73 -10.57 0.86
C THR A 67 -16.45 -9.91 0.36
N ARG A 68 -15.30 -10.15 1.01
CA ARG A 68 -14.02 -9.67 0.49
C ARG A 68 -13.52 -10.62 -0.61
N VAL A 69 -14.19 -10.56 -1.77
CA VAL A 69 -13.58 -11.03 -3.02
C VAL A 69 -12.46 -10.05 -3.34
N VAL A 70 -11.22 -10.40 -2.99
CA VAL A 70 -10.05 -9.69 -3.51
C VAL A 70 -10.15 -9.70 -5.04
N PRO A 71 -10.07 -8.54 -5.70
CA PRO A 71 -10.16 -8.49 -7.14
C PRO A 71 -9.03 -9.35 -7.73
N GLY A 72 -9.35 -10.20 -8.71
CA GLY A 72 -8.43 -11.25 -9.19
C GLY A 72 -7.05 -10.77 -9.62
N TRP A 73 -6.91 -9.48 -9.98
CA TRP A 73 -5.62 -8.86 -10.27
C TRP A 73 -4.67 -8.83 -9.05
N ALA A 74 -5.19 -8.70 -7.83
CA ALA A 74 -4.39 -8.68 -6.60
C ALA A 74 -3.90 -10.09 -6.20
N ALA A 75 -4.69 -11.12 -6.48
CA ALA A 75 -4.23 -12.50 -6.37
C ALA A 75 -3.14 -12.80 -7.42
N GLY A 76 -3.27 -12.24 -8.62
CA GLY A 76 -2.30 -12.41 -9.71
C GLY A 76 -0.91 -11.85 -9.44
N THR A 77 -0.80 -10.69 -8.77
CA THR A 77 0.50 -10.07 -8.47
C THR A 77 1.30 -10.84 -7.42
N ALA A 78 0.62 -11.43 -6.43
CA ALA A 78 1.26 -12.27 -5.41
C ALA A 78 1.89 -13.53 -6.03
N VAL A 79 1.15 -14.20 -6.92
CA VAL A 79 1.64 -15.40 -7.64
C VAL A 79 2.80 -15.04 -8.56
N ALA A 80 2.73 -13.90 -9.26
CA ALA A 80 3.83 -13.43 -10.10
C ALA A 80 5.11 -13.17 -9.29
N GLY A 81 5.01 -12.56 -8.11
CA GLY A 81 6.15 -12.32 -7.23
C GLY A 81 6.84 -13.60 -6.74
N ILE A 82 6.05 -14.61 -6.35
CA ILE A 82 6.57 -15.93 -5.93
C ILE A 82 7.26 -16.64 -7.11
N GLY A 83 6.69 -16.55 -8.31
CA GLY A 83 7.28 -17.10 -9.52
C GLY A 83 8.64 -16.48 -9.86
N VAL A 84 8.76 -15.15 -9.77
CA VAL A 84 10.03 -14.46 -10.02
C VAL A 84 11.08 -14.78 -8.96
N GLY A 85 10.71 -14.77 -7.68
CA GLY A 85 11.64 -15.09 -6.59
C GLY A 85 12.20 -16.52 -6.67
N SER A 86 11.33 -17.50 -6.90
CA SER A 86 11.73 -18.91 -7.04
C SER A 86 12.60 -19.15 -8.28
N ALA A 87 12.31 -18.48 -9.39
CA ALA A 87 13.14 -18.56 -10.59
C ALA A 87 14.56 -18.01 -10.35
N CYS A 88 14.70 -16.85 -9.70
CA CYS A 88 16.02 -16.27 -9.39
C CYS A 88 16.86 -17.18 -8.49
N VAL A 89 16.26 -17.78 -7.45
CA VAL A 89 16.95 -18.71 -6.55
C VAL A 89 17.34 -19.99 -7.28
N GLY A 90 16.45 -20.55 -8.09
CA GLY A 90 16.74 -21.75 -8.89
C GLY A 90 17.89 -21.53 -9.87
N VAL A 91 17.89 -20.40 -10.58
CA VAL A 91 18.97 -20.03 -11.52
C VAL A 91 20.30 -19.84 -10.77
N GLY A 92 20.29 -19.10 -9.65
CA GLY A 92 21.50 -18.89 -8.85
C GLY A 92 22.08 -20.20 -8.30
N CYS A 93 21.24 -21.09 -7.79
CA CYS A 93 21.66 -22.41 -7.32
C CYS A 93 22.21 -23.28 -8.47
N GLY A 94 21.56 -23.24 -9.64
CA GLY A 94 22.02 -23.95 -10.83
C GLY A 94 23.41 -23.49 -11.31
N ILE A 95 23.65 -22.16 -11.35
CA ILE A 95 24.95 -21.60 -11.71
C ILE A 95 26.02 -22.01 -10.69
N TRP A 96 25.71 -21.97 -9.40
CA TRP A 96 26.65 -22.37 -8.35
C TRP A 96 27.05 -23.85 -8.46
N LEU A 97 26.09 -24.75 -8.69
CA LEU A 97 26.36 -26.17 -8.94
C LEU A 97 27.15 -26.40 -10.24
N ALA A 98 26.87 -25.63 -11.29
CA ALA A 98 27.62 -25.71 -12.54
C ALA A 98 29.07 -25.27 -12.36
N CYS A 99 29.33 -24.19 -11.61
CA CYS A 99 30.68 -23.73 -11.28
C CYS A 99 31.43 -24.74 -10.41
N GLN A 100 30.77 -25.35 -9.40
CA GLN A 100 31.37 -26.45 -8.64
C GLN A 100 31.67 -27.66 -9.53
N GLY A 101 30.74 -28.03 -10.40
CA GLY A 101 30.92 -29.14 -11.34
C GLY A 101 32.09 -28.89 -12.30
N PHE A 102 32.24 -27.67 -12.81
CA PHE A 102 33.36 -27.31 -13.69
C PHE A 102 34.71 -27.29 -12.95
N SER A 103 34.72 -26.91 -11.67
CA SER A 103 35.92 -26.93 -10.82
C SER A 103 36.39 -28.34 -10.44
N ALA A 104 35.56 -29.37 -10.62
CA ALA A 104 35.84 -30.75 -10.20
C ALA A 104 36.29 -31.67 -11.35
N VAL A 105 36.57 -31.13 -12.54
CA VAL A 105 36.63 -31.93 -13.76
C VAL A 105 38.01 -32.05 -14.38
N THR A 106 38.45 -33.30 -14.47
CA THR A 106 39.37 -33.86 -15.46
C THR A 106 38.56 -34.47 -16.63
N LEU A 107 39.19 -34.67 -17.79
CA LEU A 107 38.68 -34.96 -19.16
C LEU A 107 37.34 -35.73 -19.39
N THR A 108 36.79 -36.46 -18.43
CA THR A 108 35.56 -37.27 -18.56
C THR A 108 34.26 -36.45 -18.56
N SER A 109 34.26 -35.15 -18.23
CA SER A 109 32.99 -34.40 -18.10
C SER A 109 32.37 -33.84 -19.37
N VAL A 110 33.12 -33.70 -20.47
CA VAL A 110 32.58 -33.08 -21.69
C VAL A 110 31.33 -33.85 -22.18
N LEU A 111 31.34 -35.18 -22.01
CA LEU A 111 30.19 -36.04 -22.29
C LEU A 111 29.10 -35.98 -21.21
N PHE A 112 29.48 -35.79 -19.94
CA PHE A 112 28.54 -35.69 -18.81
C PHE A 112 27.85 -34.32 -18.68
N VAL A 113 28.41 -33.25 -19.28
CA VAL A 113 27.88 -31.88 -19.24
C VAL A 113 26.96 -31.58 -20.43
N THR A 114 27.22 -32.19 -21.60
CA THR A 114 26.41 -31.95 -22.81
C THR A 114 25.01 -32.57 -22.72
N LEU A 115 24.90 -33.77 -22.15
CA LEU A 115 23.61 -34.45 -21.92
C LEU A 115 22.62 -33.65 -21.04
N PRO A 116 22.99 -33.15 -19.84
CA PRO A 116 22.08 -32.38 -19.01
C PRO A 116 21.73 -31.02 -19.61
N ILE A 117 22.63 -30.37 -20.36
CA ILE A 117 22.31 -29.12 -21.05
C ILE A 117 21.30 -29.36 -22.18
N ALA A 118 21.46 -30.43 -22.96
CA ALA A 118 20.52 -30.79 -24.01
C ALA A 118 19.15 -31.19 -23.43
N ALA A 119 19.13 -31.92 -22.31
CA ALA A 119 17.90 -32.26 -21.59
C ALA A 119 17.20 -31.03 -21.00
N LEU A 120 17.95 -30.07 -20.44
CA LEU A 120 17.36 -28.82 -19.97
C LEU A 120 16.79 -28.01 -21.15
N ALA A 121 17.51 -27.94 -22.27
CA ALA A 121 17.05 -27.25 -23.46
C ALA A 121 15.76 -27.87 -24.03
N SER A 122 15.62 -29.20 -24.02
CA SER A 122 14.41 -29.88 -24.48
C SER A 122 13.21 -29.63 -23.55
N VAL A 123 13.44 -29.60 -22.23
CA VAL A 123 12.39 -29.27 -21.25
C VAL A 123 11.92 -27.83 -21.42
N VAL A 124 12.84 -26.87 -21.57
CA VAL A 124 12.50 -25.46 -21.80
C VAL A 124 11.74 -25.29 -23.12
N ALA A 125 12.17 -25.97 -24.19
CA ALA A 125 11.48 -25.94 -25.47
C ALA A 125 10.06 -26.53 -25.38
N ALA A 126 9.86 -27.61 -24.61
CA ALA A 126 8.56 -28.23 -24.39
C ALA A 126 7.62 -27.29 -23.61
N ILE A 127 8.11 -26.64 -22.55
CA ILE A 127 7.34 -25.67 -21.78
C ILE A 127 6.96 -24.46 -22.65
N ALA A 128 7.89 -23.96 -23.46
CA ALA A 128 7.63 -22.85 -24.37
C ALA A 128 6.61 -23.21 -25.46
N ALA A 129 6.67 -24.44 -25.98
CA ALA A 129 5.69 -24.95 -26.95
C ALA A 129 4.30 -25.06 -26.32
N ALA A 130 4.20 -25.58 -25.09
CA ALA A 130 2.95 -25.64 -24.34
C ALA A 130 2.39 -24.25 -24.01
N ALA A 131 3.23 -23.32 -23.54
CA ALA A 131 2.79 -21.95 -23.29
C ALA A 131 2.25 -21.27 -24.56
N ARG A 132 2.86 -21.56 -25.72
CA ARG A 132 2.41 -21.04 -27.01
C ARG A 132 1.10 -21.66 -27.48
N SER A 133 0.84 -22.93 -27.17
CA SER A 133 -0.46 -23.56 -27.47
C SER A 133 -1.57 -23.00 -26.60
N PHE A 134 -1.32 -22.76 -25.30
CA PHE A 134 -2.29 -22.10 -24.43
C PHE A 134 -2.62 -20.68 -24.91
N LYS A 135 -1.62 -19.92 -25.37
CA LYS A 135 -1.83 -18.57 -25.93
C LYS A 135 -2.59 -18.57 -27.25
N ALA A 136 -2.57 -19.67 -28.01
CA ALA A 136 -3.33 -19.84 -29.23
C ALA A 136 -4.78 -20.29 -28.98
N THR A 137 -5.10 -20.66 -27.73
CA THR A 137 -6.42 -21.16 -27.36
C THR A 137 -7.34 -19.96 -27.07
N HIS A 138 -7.92 -19.43 -28.15
CA HIS A 138 -9.18 -18.67 -28.20
C HIS A 138 -9.30 -17.42 -27.31
N ASN A 139 -9.15 -16.24 -27.92
CA ASN A 139 -9.38 -14.95 -27.29
C ASN A 139 -10.73 -14.38 -27.76
N GLU A 140 -11.83 -14.75 -27.09
CA GLU A 140 -13.16 -14.16 -27.39
C GLU A 140 -13.24 -12.74 -26.86
N THR A 141 -13.13 -11.77 -27.77
CA THR A 141 -13.27 -10.35 -27.43
C THR A 141 -14.73 -9.96 -27.61
N HIS A 142 -15.49 -9.83 -26.52
CA HIS A 142 -16.88 -9.39 -26.57
C HIS A 142 -16.96 -7.87 -26.69
N HIS A 143 -17.36 -7.37 -27.85
CA HIS A 143 -17.60 -5.95 -28.08
C HIS A 143 -19.07 -5.60 -27.81
N HIS A 144 -19.32 -4.76 -26.81
CA HIS A 144 -20.65 -4.22 -26.53
C HIS A 144 -20.81 -2.85 -27.21
N TYR A 145 -21.79 -2.72 -28.10
CA TYR A 145 -22.08 -1.47 -28.80
C TYR A 145 -23.46 -0.92 -28.38
N ALA A 146 -23.53 0.36 -28.05
CA ALA A 146 -24.73 1.04 -27.54
C ALA A 146 -25.57 1.73 -28.64
N GLY A 147 -25.59 1.20 -29.86
CA GLY A 147 -26.33 1.76 -30.99
C GLY A 147 -26.57 0.75 -32.13
N PRO A 148 -27.40 1.08 -33.13
CA PRO A 148 -27.64 0.20 -34.28
C PRO A 148 -26.36 0.09 -35.12
N VAL A 149 -25.70 -1.07 -35.06
CA VAL A 149 -24.44 -1.35 -35.77
C VAL A 149 -24.67 -2.46 -36.80
N THR A 150 -24.41 -2.17 -38.06
CA THR A 150 -24.26 -3.19 -39.11
C THR A 150 -22.90 -3.86 -38.93
N GLN A 151 -22.88 -5.11 -38.49
CA GLN A 151 -21.65 -5.89 -38.35
C GLN A 151 -21.32 -6.57 -39.67
N GLN A 152 -20.18 -6.22 -40.28
CA GLN A 152 -19.65 -6.91 -41.44
C GLN A 152 -18.48 -7.80 -41.00
N THR A 153 -18.70 -9.11 -40.94
CA THR A 153 -17.70 -10.07 -40.49
C THR A 153 -16.80 -10.47 -41.65
N THR A 154 -15.69 -9.75 -41.83
CA THR A 154 -14.64 -10.14 -42.79
C THR A 154 -13.55 -10.93 -42.07
N SER A 155 -13.38 -12.21 -42.43
CA SER A 155 -12.34 -13.06 -41.87
C SER A 155 -11.03 -12.89 -42.65
N GLN A 156 -10.07 -12.17 -42.09
CA GLN A 156 -8.74 -11.98 -42.69
C GLN A 156 -7.76 -13.01 -42.13
N THR A 157 -7.25 -13.89 -43.00
CA THR A 157 -6.19 -14.85 -42.61
C THR A 157 -4.85 -14.36 -43.14
N SER A 158 -3.91 -14.08 -42.24
CA SER A 158 -2.55 -13.65 -42.58
C SER A 158 -1.55 -14.78 -42.32
N HIS A 159 -0.76 -15.12 -43.33
CA HIS A 159 0.33 -16.10 -43.20
C HIS A 159 1.69 -15.42 -43.37
N THR A 160 2.52 -15.48 -42.33
CA THR A 160 3.91 -15.01 -42.36
C THR A 160 4.85 -16.21 -42.38
N ARG A 161 5.65 -16.35 -43.44
CA ARG A 161 6.66 -17.42 -43.56
C ARG A 161 7.99 -16.86 -44.09
N GLY A 162 9.12 -17.39 -43.59
CA GLY A 162 10.47 -17.15 -44.12
C GLY A 162 11.44 -16.41 -43.18
N LEU A 163 12.74 -16.47 -43.50
CA LEU A 163 13.84 -15.74 -42.81
C LEU A 163 13.81 -14.23 -43.09
N ILE A 164 13.21 -13.84 -44.22
CA ILE A 164 12.78 -12.47 -44.53
C ILE A 164 11.26 -12.51 -44.53
N ALA A 165 10.62 -11.69 -43.68
CA ALA A 165 9.19 -11.74 -43.46
C ALA A 165 8.43 -11.38 -44.75
N HIS A 166 7.82 -12.39 -45.39
CA HIS A 166 6.88 -12.19 -46.48
C HIS A 166 5.46 -12.46 -45.96
N THR A 167 4.62 -11.44 -45.97
CA THR A 167 3.24 -11.49 -45.47
C THR A 167 2.29 -11.54 -46.65
N ARG A 168 1.47 -12.59 -46.73
CA ARG A 168 0.33 -12.66 -47.67
C ARG A 168 -0.96 -12.65 -46.87
N ASN A 169 -1.86 -11.75 -47.26
CA ASN A 169 -3.20 -11.63 -46.70
C ASN A 169 -4.19 -12.14 -47.74
N ASP A 170 -4.96 -13.16 -47.38
CA ASP A 170 -6.07 -13.65 -48.20
C ASP A 170 -7.38 -13.10 -47.62
N LEU A 171 -8.18 -12.46 -48.45
CA LEU A 171 -9.46 -11.85 -48.09
C LEU A 171 -10.55 -12.65 -48.78
N ARG A 172 -11.30 -13.43 -47.99
CA ARG A 172 -12.49 -14.13 -48.48
C ARG A 172 -13.71 -13.32 -48.07
N HIS A 173 -14.53 -12.96 -49.06
CA HIS A 173 -15.81 -12.29 -48.90
C HIS A 173 -16.93 -13.30 -48.69
#